data_AF-A0A9D6NFX3-F1
#
_entry.id   AF-A0A9D6NFX3-F1
#
_cell.length_a   1.000
_cell.length_b   1.000
_cell.length_c   1.000
_cell.angle_alpha   90.00
_cell.angle_beta   90.00
_cell.angle_gamma   90.00
#
_symmetry.space_group_name_H-M   'P 1'
#
loop_
_entity.id
_entity.type
_entity.pdbx_description
1 polymer ?
#
loop_
_entity_poly.entity_id
_entity_poly.type
_entity_poly.pdbx_seq_one_letter_code
_entity_poly.pdbx_strand_id
1 'polypeptide(L)'
;MRSGIRLHRHRREELERARPGIIMAQHSWGDDLHFHPHWHLCISDGVFSQHGDFFPLFDWQPEVLREALRCSIINIIKAFVRRQKLTPDAADVLAGWDPDRSGSASSSAR
;
A
#
# COMPACT_ATOMS: atom_id res chain seq x y z
N MET A 1 36.48 3.18 -1.44
CA MET A 1 36.51 4.62 -1.73
C MET A 1 35.07 5.07 -1.95
N ARG A 2 34.44 5.74 -0.99
CA ARG A 2 33.03 6.18 -1.09
C ARG A 2 32.97 7.36 -2.06
N SER A 3 32.58 7.10 -3.31
CA SER A 3 32.27 8.13 -4.30
C SER A 3 31.02 8.86 -3.83
N GLY A 4 31.21 9.99 -3.15
CA GLY A 4 30.15 10.93 -2.85
C GLY A 4 29.62 11.51 -4.16
N ILE A 5 28.54 10.93 -4.68
CA ILE A 5 27.75 11.54 -5.73
C ILE A 5 27.21 12.82 -5.10
N ARG A 6 27.83 13.94 -5.47
CA ARG A 6 27.35 15.28 -5.16
C ARG A 6 26.03 15.45 -5.92
N LEU A 7 24.95 14.97 -5.31
CA LEU A 7 23.61 15.14 -5.85
C LEU A 7 23.37 16.65 -5.93
N HIS A 8 23.35 17.20 -7.14
CA HIS A 8 23.02 18.61 -7.34
C HIS A 8 21.72 18.89 -6.59
N ARG A 9 21.67 19.97 -5.80
CA ARG A 9 20.55 20.33 -4.90
C ARG A 9 19.18 20.13 -5.56
N HIS A 10 19.07 20.50 -6.84
CA HIS A 10 17.88 20.32 -7.67
C HIS A 10 17.41 18.86 -7.80
N ARG A 11 18.34 17.92 -8.01
CA ARG A 11 18.07 16.47 -8.09
C ARG A 11 17.56 15.91 -6.75
N ARG A 12 18.00 16.48 -5.63
CA ARG A 12 17.57 16.05 -4.29
C ARG A 12 16.14 16.50 -4.02
N GLU A 13 15.81 17.75 -4.37
CA GLU A 13 14.46 18.30 -4.25
C GLU A 13 13.47 17.59 -5.19
N GLU A 14 13.89 17.23 -6.41
CA GLU A 14 13.09 16.41 -7.35
C GLU A 14 12.79 15.03 -6.78
N LEU A 15 13.79 14.35 -6.19
CA LEU A 15 13.60 13.06 -5.54
C LEU A 15 12.69 13.14 -4.29
N GLU A 16 12.77 14.20 -3.50
CA GLU A 16 11.89 14.40 -2.33
C GLU A 16 10.42 14.58 -2.75
N ARG A 17 10.18 15.12 -3.94
CA ARG A 17 8.84 15.33 -4.52
C ARG A 17 8.37 14.19 -5.40
N ALA A 18 9.25 13.29 -5.81
CA ALA A 18 8.90 12.11 -6.58
C ALA A 18 7.78 11.31 -5.89
N ARG A 19 6.80 10.87 -6.69
CA ARG A 19 5.73 9.99 -6.24
C ARG A 19 5.59 8.86 -7.25
N PRO A 20 5.48 7.59 -6.80
CA PRO A 20 5.19 6.50 -7.72
C PRO A 20 3.80 6.68 -8.34
N GLY A 21 3.66 6.25 -9.58
CA GLY A 21 2.35 6.05 -10.19
C GLY A 21 1.68 4.83 -9.58
N ILE A 22 0.37 4.92 -9.34
CA ILE A 22 -0.44 3.83 -8.78
C ILE A 22 -1.69 3.68 -9.65
N ILE A 23 -1.93 2.46 -10.12
CA ILE A 23 -3.21 2.06 -10.70
C ILE A 23 -3.86 1.10 -9.71
N MET A 24 -5.11 1.38 -9.34
CA MET A 24 -5.87 0.58 -8.38
C MET A 24 -7.13 0.03 -9.05
N ALA A 25 -7.36 -1.26 -8.88
CA ALA A 25 -8.61 -1.93 -9.25
C ALA A 25 -9.24 -2.53 -8.00
N GLN A 26 -10.54 -2.30 -7.81
CA GLN A 26 -11.33 -2.90 -6.73
C GLN A 26 -12.14 -4.07 -7.25
N HIS A 27 -12.05 -5.21 -6.57
CA HIS A 27 -12.87 -6.38 -6.82
C HIS A 27 -13.63 -6.79 -5.56
N SER A 28 -14.81 -7.38 -5.73
CA SER A 28 -15.67 -7.83 -4.62
C SER A 28 -15.61 -9.34 -4.38
N TRP A 29 -15.13 -10.10 -5.35
CA TRP A 29 -15.22 -11.56 -5.38
C TRP A 29 -13.82 -12.15 -5.47
N GLY A 30 -13.55 -13.14 -4.61
CA GLY A 30 -12.33 -13.96 -4.67
C GLY A 30 -12.58 -15.27 -5.42
N ASP A 31 -11.73 -16.26 -5.14
CA ASP A 31 -11.90 -17.60 -5.67
C ASP A 31 -13.26 -18.19 -5.29
N ASP A 32 -13.82 -19.01 -6.17
CA ASP A 32 -15.14 -19.64 -6.02
C ASP A 32 -16.32 -18.67 -5.77
N LEU A 33 -16.19 -17.41 -6.19
CA LEU A 33 -17.18 -16.35 -5.97
C LEU A 33 -17.49 -16.10 -4.48
N HIS A 34 -16.56 -16.43 -3.59
CA HIS A 34 -16.67 -16.01 -2.20
C HIS A 34 -16.55 -14.48 -2.12
N PHE A 35 -17.44 -13.87 -1.32
CA PHE A 35 -17.39 -12.43 -1.07
C PHE A 35 -16.07 -12.11 -0.36
N HIS A 36 -15.16 -11.48 -1.09
CA HIS A 36 -13.80 -11.18 -0.68
C HIS A 36 -13.37 -9.85 -1.30
N PRO A 37 -13.83 -8.71 -0.74
CA PRO A 37 -13.49 -7.40 -1.28
C PRO A 37 -11.99 -7.13 -1.13
N HIS A 38 -11.30 -6.93 -2.25
CA HIS A 38 -9.85 -6.69 -2.29
C HIS A 38 -9.48 -5.67 -3.37
N TRP A 39 -8.26 -5.16 -3.27
CA TRP A 39 -7.69 -4.23 -4.23
C TRP A 39 -6.45 -4.84 -4.88
N HIS A 40 -6.35 -4.73 -6.20
CA HIS A 40 -5.10 -4.90 -6.92
C HIS A 40 -4.45 -3.54 -7.09
N LEU A 41 -3.20 -3.42 -6.67
CA LEU A 41 -2.39 -2.22 -6.82
C LEU A 41 -1.23 -2.53 -7.75
N CYS A 42 -1.17 -1.85 -8.89
CA CYS A 42 0.02 -1.80 -9.73
C CYS A 42 0.76 -0.50 -9.42
N ILE A 43 1.97 -0.61 -8.88
CA ILE A 43 2.80 0.51 -8.47
C ILE A 43 3.99 0.58 -9.41
N SER A 44 4.32 1.77 -9.92
CA SER A 44 5.52 1.95 -10.73
C SER A 44 6.78 1.69 -9.88
N ASP A 45 7.74 0.94 -10.42
CA ASP A 45 9.02 0.60 -9.76
C ASP A 45 10.01 1.79 -9.63
N GLY A 46 9.53 3.00 -9.88
CA GLY A 46 10.33 4.22 -9.84
C GLY A 46 9.62 5.37 -10.52
N VAL A 47 10.36 6.44 -10.73
CA VAL A 47 9.87 7.65 -11.40
C VAL A 47 10.87 8.12 -12.45
N PHE A 48 10.39 8.83 -13.47
CA PHE A 48 11.23 9.55 -14.40
C PHE A 48 11.30 11.03 -14.00
N SER A 49 12.50 11.61 -14.07
CA SER A 49 12.72 13.04 -13.93
C SER A 49 12.17 13.78 -15.15
N GLN A 50 11.98 15.09 -15.03
CA GLN A 50 11.66 15.95 -16.17
C GLN A 50 12.75 15.98 -17.25
N HIS A 51 13.96 15.54 -16.92
CA HIS A 51 15.09 15.40 -17.84
C HIS A 51 15.23 13.97 -18.41
N GLY A 52 14.32 13.06 -18.06
CA GLY A 52 14.30 11.68 -18.54
C GLY A 52 15.14 10.70 -17.73
N ASP A 53 15.76 11.12 -16.63
CA ASP A 53 16.52 10.23 -15.75
C ASP A 53 15.57 9.33 -14.95
N PHE A 54 15.84 8.03 -14.89
CA PHE A 54 15.07 7.09 -14.07
C PHE A 54 15.59 7.03 -12.63
N PHE A 55 14.68 7.13 -11.67
CA PHE A 55 14.94 6.94 -10.25
C PHE A 55 14.13 5.75 -9.73
N PRO A 56 14.78 4.63 -9.37
CA PRO A 56 14.07 3.46 -8.87
C PRO A 56 13.48 3.74 -7.48
N LEU A 57 12.40 3.04 -7.16
CA LEU A 57 11.79 3.04 -5.84
C LEU A 57 12.72 2.29 -4.87
N PHE A 58 13.67 3.01 -4.26
CA PHE A 58 14.53 2.43 -3.23
C PHE A 58 13.72 2.21 -1.95
N ASP A 59 13.95 1.06 -1.30
CA ASP A 59 13.45 0.72 0.05
C ASP A 59 11.94 0.41 0.10
N TRP A 60 11.49 -0.55 -0.71
CA TRP A 60 10.16 -1.15 -0.57
C TRP A 60 10.04 -1.86 0.78
N GLN A 61 9.25 -1.28 1.69
CA GLN A 61 8.99 -1.79 3.03
C GLN A 61 7.50 -2.23 3.15
N PRO A 62 7.15 -3.43 2.66
CA PRO A 62 5.76 -3.89 2.62
C PRO A 62 5.12 -3.92 4.02
N GLU A 63 5.93 -4.15 5.06
CA GLU A 63 5.45 -4.36 6.41
C GLU A 63 4.99 -3.05 7.05
N VAL A 64 5.67 -1.96 6.72
CA VAL A 64 5.28 -0.60 7.14
C VAL A 64 3.97 -0.21 6.46
N LEU A 65 3.84 -0.49 5.16
CA LEU A 65 2.60 -0.24 4.42
C LEU A 65 1.43 -1.08 4.96
N ARG A 66 1.67 -2.35 5.26
CA ARG A 66 0.68 -3.27 5.83
C ARG A 66 0.17 -2.76 7.17
N GLU A 67 1.06 -2.32 8.04
CA GLU A 67 0.69 -1.79 9.35
C GLU A 67 -0.06 -0.45 9.24
N ALA A 68 0.36 0.43 8.34
CA ALA A 68 -0.36 1.68 8.06
C ALA A 68 -1.78 1.42 7.52
N LEU A 69 -1.93 0.43 6.64
CA LEU A 69 -3.24 -0.01 6.14
C LEU A 69 -4.10 -0.56 7.28
N ARG A 70 -3.55 -1.46 8.11
CA ARG A 70 -4.25 -2.04 9.27
C ARG A 70 -4.75 -0.95 10.22
N CYS A 71 -3.89 0.01 10.56
CA CYS A 71 -4.27 1.17 11.37
C CYS A 71 -5.39 2.00 10.74
N SER A 72 -5.34 2.22 9.43
CA SER A 72 -6.36 2.97 8.69
C SER A 72 -7.72 2.27 8.71
N ILE A 73 -7.74 0.95 8.51
CA ILE A 73 -8.96 0.13 8.58
C ILE A 73 -9.57 0.19 9.99
N ILE A 74 -8.75 0.03 11.04
CA ILE A 74 -9.22 0.14 12.43
C ILE A 74 -9.84 1.51 12.71
N ASN A 75 -9.24 2.58 12.20
CA ASN A 75 -9.79 3.92 12.36
C ASN A 75 -11.14 4.10 11.62
N ILE A 76 -11.29 3.49 10.44
CA ILE A 76 -12.57 3.46 9.71
C ILE A 76 -13.63 2.70 10.51
N ILE A 77 -13.29 1.50 11.02
CA ILE A 77 -14.18 0.70 11.86
C ILE A 77 -14.66 1.51 13.07
N LYS A 78 -13.74 2.14 13.81
CA LYS A 78 -14.07 3.03 14.94
C LYS A 78 -14.97 4.19 14.53
N ALA A 79 -14.74 4.78 13.36
CA ALA A 79 -15.60 5.85 12.83
C ALA A 79 -17.01 5.34 12.51
N PHE A 80 -17.16 4.11 12.02
CA PHE A 80 -18.45 3.51 11.71
C PHE A 80 -19.25 3.15 12.97
N VAL A 81 -18.57 2.67 14.03
CA VAL A 81 -19.20 2.48 15.36
C VAL A 81 -19.72 3.80 15.90
N ARG A 82 -18.89 4.87 15.88
CA ARG A 82 -19.33 6.21 16.33
C ARG A 82 -20.53 6.74 15.55
N ARG A 83 -20.65 6.39 14.27
CA ARG A 83 -21.76 6.78 13.39
C ARG A 83 -22.95 5.82 13.48
N GLN A 84 -22.93 4.83 14.39
CA GLN A 84 -23.96 3.80 14.54
C GLN A 84 -24.24 3.03 13.24
N LYS A 85 -23.22 2.91 12.36
CA LYS A 85 -23.27 2.11 11.12
C LYS A 85 -22.74 0.70 11.32
N LEU A 86 -22.13 0.43 12.47
CA LEU A 86 -21.56 -0.85 12.85
C LEU A 86 -21.76 -1.04 14.36
N THR A 87 -22.12 -2.26 14.78
CA THR A 87 -22.22 -2.59 16.21
C THR A 87 -20.82 -2.79 16.81
N PRO A 88 -20.63 -2.58 18.12
CA PRO A 88 -19.35 -2.86 18.80
C PRO A 88 -18.88 -4.31 18.56
N ASP A 89 -19.77 -5.29 18.72
CA ASP A 89 -19.43 -6.70 18.53
C ASP A 89 -18.95 -7.00 17.09
N ALA A 90 -19.59 -6.41 16.08
CA ALA A 90 -19.17 -6.56 14.68
C ALA A 90 -17.83 -5.86 14.41
N ALA A 91 -17.57 -4.73 15.09
CA ALA A 91 -16.28 -4.06 15.01
C ALA A 91 -15.14 -4.88 15.61
N ASP A 92 -15.38 -5.60 16.71
CA ASP A 92 -14.37 -6.47 17.33
C ASP A 92 -14.02 -7.65 16.41
N VAL A 93 -15.02 -8.24 15.75
CA VAL A 93 -14.80 -9.29 14.74
C VAL A 93 -13.96 -8.76 13.56
N LEU A 94 -14.30 -7.57 13.03
CA LEU A 94 -13.56 -6.97 11.91
C LEU A 94 -12.15 -6.52 12.31
N ALA A 95 -11.96 -6.05 13.55
CA ALA A 95 -10.65 -5.62 14.06
C ALA A 95 -9.72 -6.81 14.37
N GLY A 96 -10.29 -7.97 14.70
CA GLY A 96 -9.55 -9.23 14.88
C GLY A 96 -9.20 -9.95 13.58
N TRP A 97 -9.52 -9.37 12.42
CA TRP A 97 -9.20 -9.95 11.12
C TRP A 97 -7.69 -10.03 10.87
N ASP A 98 -7.22 -11.23 10.49
CA ASP A 98 -5.83 -11.51 10.15
C ASP A 98 -5.54 -11.15 8.69
N PRO A 99 -4.67 -10.15 8.40
CA PRO A 99 -4.33 -9.76 7.05
C PRO A 99 -3.63 -10.87 6.25
N ASP A 100 -2.97 -11.84 6.90
CA ASP A 100 -2.25 -12.91 6.22
C ASP A 100 -3.19 -14.00 5.67
N ARG A 101 -4.46 -13.98 6.07
CA ARG A 101 -5.50 -14.87 5.54
C ARG A 101 -6.19 -14.31 4.28
N SER A 102 -5.77 -13.15 3.78
CA SER A 102 -6.46 -12.45 2.68
C SER A 102 -6.16 -12.98 1.27
N GLY A 103 -5.59 -14.17 1.13
CA GLY A 103 -5.38 -14.81 -0.17
C GLY A 103 -4.35 -14.13 -1.05
N SER A 104 -3.29 -13.53 -0.48
CA SER A 104 -2.10 -13.25 -1.26
C SER A 104 -1.52 -14.59 -1.70
N ALA A 105 -1.86 -15.02 -2.92
CA ALA A 105 -1.08 -16.01 -3.62
C ALA A 105 0.36 -15.51 -3.57
N SER A 106 1.18 -16.16 -2.75
CA SER A 106 2.62 -16.02 -2.79
C SER A 106 3.04 -16.54 -4.15
N SER A 107 3.03 -15.67 -5.17
CA SER A 107 3.81 -15.91 -6.36
C SER A 107 5.27 -15.81 -5.93
N SER A 108 5.81 -16.92 -5.42
CA SER A 108 7.24 -17.14 -5.48
C SER A 108 7.58 -17.21 -6.97
N ALA A 109 7.93 -16.07 -7.56
CA ALA A 109 8.65 -16.07 -8.81
C ALA A 109 9.99 -16.74 -8.51
N ARG A 110 10.10 -18.00 -8.96
CA ARG A 110 11.39 -18.64 -9.20
C ARG A 110 12.03 -18.04 -10.43
#